data_AF-A0A1T5M4K6-F1
#
_entry.id   AF-A0A1T5M4K6-F1
#
_cell.length_a   1.000
_cell.length_b   1.000
_cell.length_c   1.000
_cell.angle_alpha   90.00
_cell.angle_beta   90.00
_cell.angle_gamma   90.00
#
_symmetry.space_group_name_H-M   'P 1'
#
loop_
_entity.id
_entity.type
_entity.pdbx_description
1 polymer ?
#
loop_
_entity_poly.entity_id
_entity_poly.type
_entity_poly.pdbx_seq_one_letter_code
_entity_poly.pdbx_strand_id
1 'polypeptide(L)'
;MKIEDFVRQNRSAFDDQEPSDKIWKNVEASVGLQRGGWWNSLTLWRAAAVIFMVLSVYLLIPKGGEKPANSDIALKEFTDVEAFYVEQISQKVEMIDEFQRSEGLNGFTQDFQQLEAMYLVLKEEMHTHPSQKVKDALVLNLLVRIDLLNQQLHSLEKGYKAQEKDKKSTSI
;
A
#
# COMPACT_ATOMS: atom_id res chain seq x y z
N MET A 1 34.80 -19.03 -34.77
CA MET A 1 35.56 -18.83 -33.52
C MET A 1 34.62 -18.22 -32.52
N LYS A 2 34.32 -19.00 -31.49
CA LYS A 2 33.24 -18.75 -30.55
C LYS A 2 33.84 -18.23 -29.26
N ILE A 3 33.07 -17.42 -28.55
CA ILE A 3 33.35 -16.84 -27.22
C ILE A 3 33.97 -17.87 -26.24
N GLU A 4 33.70 -19.16 -26.44
CA GLU A 4 34.28 -20.27 -25.71
C GLU A 4 35.83 -20.27 -25.67
N ASP A 5 36.51 -19.91 -26.76
CA ASP A 5 37.98 -19.84 -26.79
C ASP A 5 38.52 -18.64 -26.01
N PHE A 6 37.76 -17.53 -26.00
CA PHE A 6 38.08 -16.31 -25.27
C PHE A 6 37.89 -16.50 -23.76
N VAL A 7 36.81 -17.18 -23.35
CA VAL A 7 36.54 -17.50 -21.95
C VAL A 7 37.59 -18.48 -21.41
N ARG A 8 37.99 -19.48 -22.18
CA ARG A 8 39.03 -20.44 -21.76
C ARG A 8 40.40 -19.79 -21.58
N GLN A 9 40.78 -18.84 -22.45
CA GLN A 9 42.08 -18.15 -22.37
C GLN A 9 42.16 -17.13 -21.23
N ASN A 10 41.05 -16.53 -20.80
CA ASN A 10 41.05 -15.53 -19.73
C ASN A 10 40.66 -16.10 -18.36
N ARG A 11 40.39 -17.41 -18.24
CA ARG A 11 39.90 -18.05 -17.01
C ARG A 11 40.76 -17.75 -15.78
N SER A 12 42.07 -17.80 -15.91
CA SER A 12 42.99 -17.51 -14.79
C SER A 12 42.89 -16.06 -14.32
N ALA A 13 42.64 -15.10 -15.22
CA ALA A 13 42.48 -13.69 -14.86
C ALA A 13 41.16 -13.39 -14.13
N PHE A 14 40.19 -14.32 -14.15
CA PHE A 14 38.93 -14.20 -13.41
C PHE A 14 39.01 -14.77 -11.98
N ASP A 15 39.86 -15.76 -11.73
CA ASP A 15 39.93 -16.45 -10.43
C ASP A 15 40.88 -15.78 -9.40
N ASP A 16 41.69 -14.79 -9.81
CA ASP A 16 42.72 -14.17 -8.96
C ASP A 16 42.25 -12.94 -8.15
N GLN A 17 41.02 -12.47 -8.36
CA GLN A 17 40.49 -11.26 -7.71
C GLN A 17 39.45 -11.62 -6.65
N GLU A 18 39.91 -11.98 -5.45
CA GLU A 18 39.04 -11.98 -4.28
C GLU A 18 38.82 -10.53 -3.81
N PRO A 19 37.56 -10.07 -3.71
CA PRO A 19 37.30 -8.71 -3.25
C PRO A 19 37.73 -8.55 -1.79
N SER A 20 38.21 -7.36 -1.43
CA SER A 20 38.72 -7.10 -0.07
C SER A 20 37.66 -7.42 1.00
N ASP A 21 38.11 -7.85 2.19
CA ASP A 21 37.24 -8.14 3.35
C ASP A 21 36.26 -7.01 3.69
N LYS A 22 36.60 -5.76 3.35
CA LYS A 22 35.75 -4.59 3.51
C LYS A 22 34.52 -4.62 2.59
N ILE A 23 34.67 -5.12 1.36
CA ILE A 23 33.55 -5.31 0.41
C ILE A 23 32.67 -6.46 0.90
N TRP A 24 33.26 -7.58 1.34
CA TRP A 24 32.51 -8.69 1.93
C TRP A 24 31.74 -8.27 3.18
N LYS A 25 32.34 -7.48 4.08
CA LYS A 25 31.65 -6.89 5.24
C LYS A 25 30.47 -6.00 4.85
N ASN A 26 30.60 -5.21 3.78
CA ASN A 26 29.51 -4.37 3.29
C ASN A 26 28.38 -5.20 2.66
N VAL A 27 28.71 -6.34 2.03
CA VAL A 27 27.74 -7.30 1.49
C VAL A 27 27.07 -8.08 2.62
N GLU A 28 27.81 -8.50 3.64
CA GLU A 28 27.25 -9.19 4.82
C GLU A 28 26.34 -8.26 5.63
N ALA A 29 26.70 -6.97 5.73
CA ALA A 29 25.85 -5.94 6.33
C ALA A 29 24.57 -5.66 5.51
N SER A 30 24.62 -5.76 4.17
CA SER A 30 23.44 -5.57 3.31
C SER A 30 22.56 -6.82 3.18
N VAL A 31 23.09 -8.00 3.47
CA VAL A 31 22.32 -9.27 3.50
C VAL A 31 21.73 -9.53 4.90
N GLY A 32 22.36 -9.00 5.96
CA GLY A 32 21.95 -9.21 7.36
C GLY A 32 20.80 -8.33 7.86
N LEU A 33 20.40 -7.29 7.12
CA LEU A 33 19.41 -6.31 7.58
C LEU A 33 18.29 -6.10 6.55
N GLN A 34 17.34 -7.04 6.51
CA GLN A 34 15.89 -6.80 6.38
C GLN A 34 15.12 -8.13 6.33
N ARG A 35 15.06 -8.82 7.47
CA ARG A 35 14.05 -9.85 7.76
C ARG A 35 13.07 -9.40 8.85
N GLY A 36 12.72 -8.13 8.86
CA GLY A 36 11.75 -7.58 9.81
C GLY A 36 10.81 -6.63 9.09
N GLY A 37 9.54 -7.02 8.95
CA GLY A 37 8.48 -6.08 8.55
C GLY A 37 7.29 -6.67 7.80
N TRP A 38 7.49 -7.70 6.97
CA TRP A 38 6.39 -8.24 6.15
C TRP A 38 5.60 -9.39 6.80
N TRP A 39 6.16 -10.07 7.79
CA TRP A 39 5.55 -11.27 8.38
C TRP A 39 4.46 -10.96 9.42
N ASN A 40 4.31 -9.70 9.85
CA ASN A 40 3.17 -9.27 10.66
C ASN A 40 1.95 -8.89 9.81
N SER A 41 2.10 -8.84 8.48
CA SER A 41 0.97 -8.65 7.55
C SER A 41 0.04 -9.86 7.49
N LEU A 42 0.45 -11.03 8.02
CA LEU A 42 -0.40 -12.21 8.08
C LEU A 42 -1.67 -12.00 8.90
N THR A 43 -1.67 -11.18 9.96
CA THR A 43 -2.90 -10.88 10.71
C THR A 43 -3.83 -9.95 9.95
N LEU A 44 -3.28 -8.97 9.21
CA LEU A 44 -4.02 -8.07 8.33
C LEU A 44 -4.58 -8.80 7.11
N TRP A 45 -3.79 -9.65 6.45
CA TRP A 45 -4.25 -10.48 5.33
C TRP A 45 -5.26 -11.53 5.79
N ARG A 46 -5.11 -12.10 7.00
CA ARG A 46 -6.13 -12.98 7.59
C ARG A 46 -7.41 -12.21 7.91
N ALA A 47 -7.32 -10.99 8.43
CA ALA A 47 -8.49 -10.15 8.66
C ALA A 47 -9.19 -9.79 7.34
N ALA A 48 -8.44 -9.36 6.33
CA ALA A 48 -8.96 -9.06 5.00
C ALA A 48 -9.59 -10.30 4.32
N ALA A 49 -8.94 -11.46 4.40
CA ALA A 49 -9.47 -12.71 3.86
C ALA A 49 -10.74 -13.18 4.60
N VAL A 50 -10.79 -13.02 5.93
CA VAL A 50 -12.00 -13.33 6.73
C VAL A 50 -13.13 -12.38 6.36
N ILE A 51 -12.87 -11.08 6.25
CA ILE A 51 -13.86 -10.08 5.83
C ILE A 51 -14.36 -10.39 4.42
N PHE A 52 -13.46 -10.67 3.48
CA PHE A 52 -13.79 -11.03 2.10
C PHE A 52 -14.61 -12.33 2.03
N MET A 53 -14.26 -13.34 2.83
CA MET A 53 -14.98 -14.62 2.90
C MET A 53 -16.37 -14.45 3.52
N VAL A 54 -16.50 -13.65 4.58
CA VAL A 54 -17.79 -13.33 5.21
C VAL A 54 -18.69 -12.56 4.24
N LEU A 55 -18.16 -11.58 3.52
CA LEU A 55 -18.89 -10.84 2.49
C LEU A 55 -19.30 -11.77 1.33
N SER A 56 -18.41 -12.65 0.89
CA SER A 56 -18.69 -13.61 -0.18
C SER A 56 -19.81 -14.58 0.20
N VAL A 57 -19.78 -15.13 1.42
CA VAL A 57 -20.84 -16.02 1.93
C VAL A 57 -22.15 -15.26 2.12
N TYR A 58 -22.09 -14.03 2.63
CA TYR A 58 -23.27 -13.17 2.79
C TYR A 58 -23.97 -12.86 1.45
N LEU A 59 -23.19 -12.68 0.37
CA LEU A 59 -23.72 -12.42 -0.98
C LEU A 59 -24.44 -13.62 -1.59
N LEU A 60 -24.12 -14.85 -1.18
CA LEU A 60 -24.74 -16.07 -1.68
C LEU A 60 -26.09 -16.39 -1.02
N ILE A 61 -26.50 -15.66 0.03
CA ILE A 61 -27.81 -15.82 0.67
C ILE A 61 -28.85 -15.01 -0.12
N PRO A 62 -29.77 -15.64 -0.87
CA PRO A 62 -30.82 -14.91 -1.56
C PRO A 62 -31.75 -14.28 -0.54
N LYS A 63 -31.71 -12.95 -0.42
CA LYS A 63 -32.68 -12.18 0.36
C LYS A 63 -33.65 -11.53 -0.61
N GLY A 64 -34.94 -11.85 -0.43
CA GLY A 64 -36.04 -11.39 -1.26
C GLY A 64 -35.94 -9.89 -1.54
N GLY A 65 -36.01 -9.55 -2.82
CA GLY A 65 -35.78 -8.19 -3.31
C GLY A 65 -36.92 -7.25 -2.94
N GLU A 66 -36.63 -6.26 -2.11
CA GLU A 66 -37.39 -5.02 -2.12
C GLU A 66 -36.83 -4.13 -3.24
N LYS A 67 -37.73 -3.69 -4.12
CA LYS A 67 -37.43 -2.73 -5.19
C LYS A 67 -37.17 -1.35 -4.55
N PRO A 68 -36.06 -0.64 -4.85
CA PRO A 68 -35.87 0.68 -4.29
C PRO A 68 -36.65 1.70 -5.13
N ALA A 69 -37.73 2.24 -4.56
CA ALA A 69 -38.44 3.39 -5.12
C ALA A 69 -37.69 4.74 -4.96
N ASN A 70 -36.48 4.73 -4.36
CA ASN A 70 -35.73 5.93 -3.94
C ASN A 70 -34.24 5.91 -4.35
N SER A 71 -33.87 5.20 -5.42
CA SER A 71 -32.48 5.10 -5.89
C SER A 71 -31.81 6.47 -6.13
N ASP A 72 -32.57 7.43 -6.63
CA ASP A 72 -32.05 8.77 -6.98
C ASP A 72 -31.69 9.63 -5.75
N ILE A 73 -32.44 9.49 -4.65
CA ILE A 73 -32.15 10.19 -3.39
C ILE A 73 -30.88 9.59 -2.75
N ALA A 74 -30.75 8.26 -2.77
CA ALA A 74 -29.59 7.56 -2.24
C ALA A 74 -28.29 7.87 -3.00
N LEU A 75 -28.37 8.05 -4.33
CA LEU A 75 -27.28 8.51 -5.18
C LEU A 75 -26.84 9.94 -4.81
N LYS A 76 -27.79 10.87 -4.68
CA LYS A 76 -27.51 12.27 -4.36
C LYS A 76 -26.87 12.44 -2.97
N GLU A 77 -27.38 11.75 -1.95
CA GLU A 77 -26.78 11.77 -0.60
C GLU A 77 -25.35 11.20 -0.60
N PHE A 78 -25.09 10.19 -1.42
CA PHE A 78 -23.76 9.59 -1.50
C PHE A 78 -22.74 10.54 -2.15
N THR A 79 -23.12 11.33 -3.16
CA THR A 79 -22.21 12.28 -3.83
C THR A 79 -21.61 13.31 -2.86
N ASP A 80 -22.41 13.85 -1.94
CA ASP A 80 -21.93 14.83 -0.96
C ASP A 80 -20.90 14.20 0.01
N VAL A 81 -21.16 12.97 0.45
CA VAL A 81 -20.27 12.20 1.33
C VAL A 81 -18.98 11.79 0.59
N GLU A 82 -19.10 11.37 -0.66
CA GLU A 82 -17.96 11.02 -1.53
C GLU A 82 -17.01 12.22 -1.68
N ALA A 83 -17.53 13.40 -2.00
CA ALA A 83 -16.74 14.61 -2.18
C ALA A 83 -15.91 14.95 -0.93
N PHE A 84 -16.54 14.91 0.25
CA PHE A 84 -15.85 15.16 1.52
C PHE A 84 -14.68 14.20 1.76
N TYR A 85 -14.88 12.90 1.55
CA TYR A 85 -13.82 11.92 1.79
C TYR A 85 -12.72 11.95 0.70
N VAL A 86 -13.07 12.23 -0.55
CA VAL A 86 -12.09 12.40 -1.64
C VAL A 86 -11.18 13.60 -1.36
N GLU A 87 -11.73 14.72 -0.88
CA GLU A 87 -10.94 15.88 -0.46
C GLU A 87 -9.95 15.50 0.65
N GLN A 88 -10.42 14.80 1.69
CA GLN A 88 -9.58 14.34 2.80
C GLN A 88 -8.47 13.38 2.35
N ILE A 89 -8.74 12.51 1.37
CA ILE A 89 -7.75 11.64 0.76
C ILE A 89 -6.70 12.47 0.04
N SER A 90 -7.11 13.43 -0.79
CA SER A 90 -6.20 14.29 -1.56
C SER A 90 -5.25 15.06 -0.65
N GLN A 91 -5.78 15.70 0.40
CA GLN A 91 -4.97 16.46 1.36
C GLN A 91 -3.92 15.58 2.05
N LYS A 92 -4.27 14.34 2.41
CA LYS A 92 -3.34 13.41 3.07
C LYS A 92 -2.28 12.88 2.13
N VAL A 93 -2.62 12.62 0.87
CA VAL A 93 -1.64 12.24 -0.16
C VAL A 93 -0.62 13.36 -0.34
N GLU A 94 -1.08 14.60 -0.46
CA GLU A 94 -0.20 15.77 -0.57
C GLU A 94 0.74 15.91 0.65
N MET A 95 0.20 15.77 1.88
CA MET A 95 1.03 15.75 3.10
C MET A 95 2.11 14.66 3.04
N ILE A 96 1.75 13.44 2.62
CA ILE A 96 2.70 12.33 2.53
C ILE A 96 3.81 12.65 1.50
N ASP A 97 3.46 13.22 0.35
CA ASP A 97 4.41 13.61 -0.68
C ASP A 97 5.38 14.70 -0.21
N GLU A 98 4.91 15.65 0.61
CA GLU A 98 5.78 16.65 1.25
C GLU A 98 6.83 16.02 2.18
N PHE A 99 6.46 14.96 2.92
CA PHE A 99 7.37 14.24 3.82
C PHE A 99 8.40 13.36 3.09
N GLN A 100 8.13 12.93 1.84
CA GLN A 100 8.97 11.98 1.08
C GLN A 100 10.32 12.54 0.56
N ARG A 101 10.80 13.68 1.06
CA ARG A 101 12.01 14.34 0.56
C ARG A 101 13.34 13.64 0.90
N SER A 102 13.36 12.57 1.72
CA SER A 102 14.64 11.95 2.14
C SER A 102 14.73 10.41 2.24
N GLU A 103 13.69 9.63 2.51
CA GLU A 103 13.80 8.14 2.53
C GLU A 103 12.50 7.47 2.07
N GLY A 104 12.63 6.56 1.08
CA GLY A 104 11.52 6.05 0.27
C GLY A 104 10.60 5.00 0.92
N LEU A 105 9.43 4.79 0.29
CA LEU A 105 8.33 3.94 0.74
C LEU A 105 8.12 2.72 -0.16
N ASN A 106 8.82 1.62 0.08
CA ASN A 106 8.54 0.40 -0.65
C ASN A 106 7.41 -0.38 0.04
N GLY A 107 6.26 -0.52 -0.63
CA GLY A 107 5.11 -1.33 -0.21
C GLY A 107 3.83 -0.56 0.12
N PHE A 108 3.94 0.72 0.51
CA PHE A 108 2.80 1.59 0.84
C PHE A 108 1.91 1.90 -0.38
N THR A 109 2.54 2.17 -1.54
CA THR A 109 1.85 2.60 -2.75
C THR A 109 0.98 1.50 -3.36
N GLN A 110 1.34 0.23 -3.20
CA GLN A 110 0.64 -0.88 -3.85
C GLN A 110 -0.74 -1.13 -3.23
N ASP A 111 -0.84 -1.20 -1.91
CA ASP A 111 -2.11 -1.43 -1.21
C ASP A 111 -3.07 -0.24 -1.45
N PHE A 112 -2.54 0.98 -1.46
CA PHE A 112 -3.32 2.17 -1.78
C PHE A 112 -3.84 2.13 -3.24
N GLN A 113 -2.99 1.81 -4.21
CA GLN A 113 -3.39 1.65 -5.62
C GLN A 113 -4.46 0.56 -5.81
N GLN A 114 -4.40 -0.52 -5.03
CA GLN A 114 -5.42 -1.57 -5.07
C GLN A 114 -6.77 -1.06 -4.54
N LEU A 115 -6.76 -0.29 -3.44
CA LEU A 115 -7.97 0.37 -2.93
C LEU A 115 -8.53 1.36 -3.97
N GLU A 116 -7.66 2.11 -4.66
CA GLU A 116 -7.99 2.99 -5.81
C GLU A 116 -8.73 2.26 -6.92
N ALA A 117 -8.15 1.18 -7.43
CA ALA A 117 -8.76 0.37 -8.47
C ALA A 117 -10.13 -0.18 -8.03
N MET A 118 -10.25 -0.68 -6.79
CA MET A 118 -11.50 -1.27 -6.30
C MET A 118 -12.64 -0.25 -6.19
N TYR A 119 -12.36 1.01 -5.84
CA TYR A 119 -13.37 2.07 -5.87
C TYR A 119 -13.80 2.44 -7.28
N LEU A 120 -12.88 2.48 -8.26
CA LEU A 120 -13.29 2.75 -9.64
C LEU A 120 -14.28 1.70 -10.12
N VAL A 121 -14.04 0.43 -9.78
CA VAL A 121 -14.98 -0.67 -10.05
C VAL A 121 -16.30 -0.48 -9.31
N LEU A 122 -16.26 -0.17 -8.01
CA LEU A 122 -17.47 0.05 -7.22
C LEU A 122 -18.25 1.30 -7.66
N LYS A 123 -17.55 2.32 -8.16
CA LYS A 123 -18.13 3.57 -8.67
C LYS A 123 -18.85 3.31 -9.99
N GLU A 124 -18.22 2.56 -10.89
CA GLU A 124 -18.87 2.09 -12.12
C GLU A 124 -20.12 1.26 -11.79
N GLU A 125 -20.01 0.30 -10.86
CA GLU A 125 -21.15 -0.52 -10.43
C GLU A 125 -22.26 0.33 -9.78
N MET A 126 -21.92 1.40 -9.07
CA MET A 126 -22.92 2.33 -8.52
C MET A 126 -23.65 3.11 -9.61
N HIS A 127 -22.97 3.41 -10.73
CA HIS A 127 -23.56 4.04 -11.89
C HIS A 127 -24.44 3.08 -12.70
N THR A 128 -24.00 1.83 -12.92
CA THR A 128 -24.71 0.85 -13.74
C THR A 128 -25.80 0.09 -12.98
N HIS A 129 -25.57 -0.22 -11.70
CA HIS A 129 -26.48 -0.97 -10.84
C HIS A 129 -26.55 -0.36 -9.42
N PRO A 130 -27.19 0.82 -9.26
CA PRO A 130 -27.27 1.50 -7.98
C PRO A 130 -27.92 0.61 -6.91
N SER A 131 -27.23 0.41 -5.79
CA SER A 131 -27.78 -0.31 -4.65
C SER A 131 -27.16 0.17 -3.33
N GLN A 132 -27.91 0.01 -2.24
CA GLN A 132 -27.41 0.34 -0.90
C GLN A 132 -26.12 -0.41 -0.57
N LYS A 133 -25.98 -1.66 -1.04
CA LYS A 133 -24.76 -2.47 -0.84
C LYS A 133 -23.54 -1.86 -1.52
N VAL A 134 -23.70 -1.36 -2.75
CA VAL A 134 -22.60 -0.73 -3.49
C VAL A 134 -22.20 0.60 -2.84
N LYS A 135 -23.19 1.41 -2.41
CA LYS A 135 -22.97 2.61 -1.60
C LYS A 135 -22.18 2.31 -0.33
N ASP A 136 -22.58 1.30 0.45
CA ASP A 136 -21.90 0.91 1.69
C ASP A 136 -20.45 0.46 1.42
N ALA A 137 -20.22 -0.30 0.34
CA ALA A 137 -18.90 -0.74 -0.08
C ALA A 137 -18.00 0.43 -0.51
N LEU A 138 -18.56 1.43 -1.21
CA LEU A 138 -17.85 2.66 -1.57
C LEU A 138 -17.42 3.45 -0.34
N VAL A 139 -18.34 3.68 0.60
CA VAL A 139 -18.01 4.37 1.87
C VAL A 139 -16.93 3.62 2.64
N LEU A 140 -17.04 2.30 2.74
CA LEU A 140 -16.02 1.47 3.39
C LEU A 140 -14.66 1.62 2.69
N ASN A 141 -14.61 1.58 1.36
CA ASN A 141 -13.38 1.76 0.60
C ASN A 141 -12.71 3.11 0.91
N LEU A 142 -13.50 4.20 0.93
CA LEU A 142 -13.03 5.54 1.27
C LEU A 142 -12.46 5.61 2.70
N LEU A 143 -13.16 5.03 3.68
CA LEU A 143 -12.71 5.01 5.07
C LEU A 143 -11.39 4.24 5.25
N VAL A 144 -11.25 3.09 4.59
CA VAL A 144 -10.03 2.27 4.68
C VAL A 144 -8.84 3.00 4.07
N ARG A 145 -9.02 3.73 2.97
CA ARG A 145 -7.94 4.58 2.42
C ARG A 145 -7.50 5.65 3.39
N ILE A 146 -8.46 6.34 4.01
CA ILE A 146 -8.16 7.40 4.97
C ILE A 146 -7.39 6.83 6.16
N ASP A 147 -7.79 5.67 6.68
CA ASP A 147 -7.07 4.99 7.76
C ASP A 147 -5.65 4.62 7.34
N LEU A 148 -5.49 4.03 6.15
CA LEU A 148 -4.18 3.68 5.61
C LEU A 148 -3.27 4.91 5.45
N LEU A 149 -3.79 6.02 4.92
CA LEU A 149 -3.08 7.28 4.78
C LEU A 149 -2.67 7.86 6.15
N ASN A 150 -3.56 7.80 7.14
CA ASN A 150 -3.25 8.25 8.50
C ASN A 150 -2.14 7.42 9.14
N GLN A 151 -2.17 6.10 8.98
CA GLN A 151 -1.13 5.21 9.47
C GLN A 151 0.24 5.55 8.85
N GLN A 152 0.26 5.85 7.55
CA GLN A 152 1.48 6.26 6.87
C GLN A 152 2.01 7.60 7.36
N LEU A 153 1.15 8.62 7.44
CA LEU A 153 1.53 9.94 7.92
C LEU A 153 2.09 9.89 9.35
N HIS A 154 1.48 9.11 10.23
CA HIS A 154 1.95 8.89 11.59
C HIS A 154 3.32 8.16 11.63
N SER A 155 3.56 7.25 10.70
CA SER A 155 4.84 6.55 10.57
C SER A 155 5.95 7.49 10.10
N LEU A 156 5.64 8.37 9.14
CA LEU A 156 6.54 9.42 8.65
C LEU A 156 6.88 10.44 9.74
N GLU A 157 5.88 10.92 10.48
CA GLU A 157 6.07 11.86 11.58
C GLU A 157 6.99 11.29 12.67
N LYS A 158 6.80 10.02 13.03
CA LYS A 158 7.65 9.32 13.99
C LYS A 158 9.09 9.19 13.49
N GLY A 159 9.27 8.80 12.22
CA GLY A 159 10.58 8.70 11.59
C GLY A 159 11.32 10.04 11.59
N TYR A 160 10.64 11.12 11.22
CA TYR A 160 11.19 12.47 11.20
C TYR A 160 11.63 12.94 12.60
N LYS A 161 10.78 12.76 13.62
CA LYS A 161 11.09 13.12 15.03
C LYS A 161 12.29 12.34 15.60
N ALA A 162 12.52 11.10 15.15
CA ALA A 162 13.68 10.33 15.56
C ALA A 162 14.97 10.92 14.95
N GLN A 163 14.96 11.24 13.65
CA GLN A 163 16.10 11.85 12.96
C GLN A 163 16.50 13.21 13.54
N GLU A 164 15.55 14.05 13.97
CA GLU A 164 15.86 15.34 14.62
C GLU A 164 16.55 15.17 15.99
N LYS A 165 16.17 14.16 16.78
CA LYS A 165 16.76 13.91 18.09
C LYS A 165 18.21 13.44 17.98
N ASP A 166 18.50 12.57 17.00
CA ASP A 166 19.85 12.06 16.77
C ASP A 166 20.81 13.17 16.33
N LYS A 167 20.39 14.06 15.42
CA LYS A 167 21.18 15.23 14.99
C LYS A 167 21.54 16.18 16.14
N LYS A 168 20.68 16.28 17.15
CA LYS A 168 20.88 17.14 18.33
C LYS A 168 21.83 16.50 19.37
N SER A 169 21.88 15.17 19.46
CA SER A 169 22.82 14.44 20.34
C SER A 169 24.23 14.37 19.79
N THR A 170 24.41 14.36 18.47
CA THR A 170 25.75 14.33 17.84
C THR A 170 26.41 15.71 17.70
N SER A 171 25.71 16.79 18.05
CA SER A 171 26.24 18.18 18.01
C SER A 171 26.70 18.69 19.38
N ILE A 172 26.81 17.82 20.40
CA ILE A 172 27.38 18.10 21.73
C ILE A 172 28.61 17.23 21.89
#